data_AF-A0A7Y5Y867-F1
#
_entry.id   AF-A0A7Y5Y867-F1
#
_cell.length_a   1.000
_cell.length_b   1.000
_cell.length_c   1.000
_cell.angle_alpha   90.00
_cell.angle_beta   90.00
_cell.angle_gamma   90.00
#
_symmetry.space_group_name_H-M   'P 1'
#
loop_
_entity.id
_entity.type
_entity.pdbx_description
1 polymer ?
#
loop_
_entity_poly.entity_id
_entity_poly.type
_entity_poly.pdbx_seq_one_letter_code
_entity_poly.pdbx_strand_id
1 'polypeptide(L)'
;MANSQFDVFLHEATYADHTSGSSLDRDRLYGLYTSWCVVNQQPTGTESTFWAAMKHRVSARHNGLRMKGPAAADYILSSYPRLV
;
A
#
# COMPACT_ATOMS: atom_id res chain seq x y z
N MET A 1 -19.28 -10.09 -3.79
CA MET A 1 -18.95 -8.83 -3.08
C MET A 1 -17.93 -8.11 -3.93
N ALA A 2 -18.15 -6.85 -4.30
CA ALA A 2 -17.21 -6.12 -5.13
C ALA A 2 -15.96 -5.77 -4.29
N ASN A 3 -14.98 -6.68 -4.26
CA ASN A 3 -13.65 -6.38 -3.77
C ASN A 3 -13.11 -5.24 -4.63
N SER A 4 -13.19 -4.01 -4.14
CA SER A 4 -12.55 -2.86 -4.79
C SER A 4 -11.05 -3.16 -4.92
N GLN A 5 -10.39 -2.65 -5.96
CA GLN A 5 -8.94 -2.79 -6.12
C GLN A 5 -8.14 -2.45 -4.85
N PHE A 6 -8.66 -1.52 -4.03
CA PHE A 6 -8.09 -1.14 -2.74
C PHE A 6 -8.14 -2.26 -1.68
N ASP A 7 -9.19 -3.06 -1.67
CA ASP A 7 -9.34 -4.20 -0.76
C ASP A 7 -8.38 -5.33 -1.14
N VAL A 8 -8.28 -5.60 -2.45
CA VAL A 8 -7.33 -6.59 -2.98
C VAL A 8 -5.90 -6.13 -2.69
N PHE A 9 -5.59 -4.87 -2.97
CA PHE A 9 -4.32 -4.24 -2.61
C PHE A 9 -4.02 -4.42 -1.11
N LEU A 10 -4.96 -4.08 -0.23
CA LEU A 10 -4.74 -4.20 1.20
C LEU A 10 -4.52 -5.66 1.63
N HIS A 11 -5.19 -6.61 0.99
CA HIS A 11 -5.06 -8.03 1.30
C HIS A 11 -3.76 -8.65 0.78
N GLU A 12 -3.30 -8.25 -0.41
CA GLU A 12 -2.13 -8.81 -1.08
C GLU A 12 -0.84 -8.09 -0.70
N ALA A 13 -0.83 -6.75 -0.74
CA ALA A 13 0.35 -5.92 -0.53
C ALA A 13 0.52 -5.49 0.93
N THR A 14 -0.54 -5.57 1.75
CA THR A 14 -0.45 -5.21 3.17
C THR A 14 -1.01 -6.29 4.09
N TYR A 15 -0.76 -6.15 5.38
CA TYR A 15 -1.48 -6.91 6.39
C TYR A 15 -1.61 -6.09 7.66
N ALA A 16 -2.67 -6.36 8.43
CA ALA A 16 -2.89 -5.78 9.73
C ALA A 16 -2.01 -6.50 10.76
N ASP A 17 -1.05 -5.77 11.32
CA ASP A 17 -0.15 -6.17 12.39
C ASP A 17 -0.44 -5.30 13.61
N HIS A 18 -1.40 -5.73 14.43
CA HIS A 18 -1.79 -5.03 15.66
C HIS A 18 -0.75 -5.13 16.78
N THR A 19 0.25 -6.00 16.61
CA THR A 19 1.30 -6.30 17.59
C THR A 19 2.49 -5.35 17.48
N SER A 20 2.77 -4.84 16.28
CA SER A 20 3.86 -3.90 16.04
C SER A 20 3.30 -2.49 16.01
N GLY A 21 3.71 -1.64 16.95
CA GLY A 21 3.36 -0.21 16.95
C GLY A 21 3.88 0.58 15.71
N SER A 22 4.50 -0.09 14.74
CA SER A 22 4.96 0.51 13.49
C SER A 22 3.80 0.74 12.53
N SER A 23 3.63 1.99 12.11
CA SER A 23 2.61 2.39 11.13
C SER A 23 3.27 2.64 9.77
N LEU A 24 2.60 2.25 8.69
CA LEU A 24 2.97 2.66 7.35
C LEU A 24 2.66 4.15 7.17
N ASP A 25 3.69 4.92 6.81
CA ASP A 25 3.52 6.32 6.43
C ASP A 25 2.68 6.44 5.15
N ARG A 26 2.01 7.58 4.99
CA ARG A 26 1.18 7.86 3.82
C ARG A 26 1.95 7.72 2.51
N ASP A 27 3.15 8.29 2.47
CA ASP A 27 3.98 8.28 1.27
C ASP A 27 4.36 6.84 0.87
N ARG A 28 4.77 6.03 1.85
CA ARG A 28 5.08 4.61 1.64
C ARG A 28 3.88 3.78 1.21
N LEU A 29 2.69 4.07 1.75
CA LEU A 29 1.46 3.36 1.39
C LEU A 29 1.08 3.64 -0.07
N TYR A 30 1.21 4.89 -0.52
CA TYR A 30 0.92 5.27 -1.91
C TYR A 30 1.97 4.71 -2.88
N GLY A 31 3.24 4.75 -2.51
CA GLY A 31 4.31 4.12 -3.28
C GLY A 31 4.10 2.61 -3.45
N LEU A 32 3.74 1.93 -2.37
CA LEU A 32 3.38 0.50 -2.41
C LEU A 32 2.20 0.22 -3.34
N TYR A 33 1.16 1.07 -3.29
CA TYR A 33 0.00 0.96 -4.16
C TYR A 33 0.37 1.13 -5.63
N THR A 34 1.25 2.09 -5.95
CA THR A 34 1.77 2.28 -7.30
C THR A 34 2.50 1.04 -7.80
N SER A 35 3.42 0.49 -6.99
CA SER A 35 4.10 -0.77 -7.30
C SER A 35 3.13 -1.94 -7.47
N TRP A 36 2.13 -2.09 -6.60
CA TRP A 36 1.11 -3.14 -6.73
C TRP A 36 0.29 -2.97 -8.02
N CYS A 37 -0.06 -1.74 -8.40
CA CYS A 37 -0.75 -1.46 -9.65
C CYS A 37 0.08 -1.86 -10.87
N VAL A 38 1.39 -1.58 -10.88
CA VAL A 38 2.28 -2.00 -11.97
C VAL A 38 2.36 -3.52 -12.07
N VAL A 39 2.53 -4.21 -10.93
CA VAL A 39 2.62 -5.68 -10.87
C VAL A 39 1.31 -6.35 -11.31
N ASN A 40 0.17 -5.79 -10.93
CA ASN A 40 -1.16 -6.35 -11.25
C ASN A 40 -1.77 -5.76 -12.53
N GLN A 41 -1.03 -4.91 -13.24
CA GLN A 41 -1.49 -4.18 -14.43
C GLN A 41 -2.81 -3.41 -14.20
N GLN A 42 -2.98 -2.87 -13.00
CA GLN A 42 -4.15 -2.11 -12.59
C GLN A 42 -3.94 -0.61 -12.80
N PRO A 43 -5.00 0.15 -13.11
CA PRO A 43 -4.90 1.60 -13.24
C PRO A 43 -4.56 2.25 -11.90
N THR A 44 -3.45 2.99 -11.86
CA THR A 44 -3.10 3.85 -10.73
C THR A 44 -4.03 5.05 -10.70
N GLY A 45 -4.88 5.13 -9.68
CA GLY A 45 -5.69 6.32 -9.42
C GLY A 45 -4.85 7.50 -8.91
N THR A 46 -5.46 8.69 -8.90
CA THR A 46 -4.86 9.85 -8.24
C THR A 46 -4.75 9.62 -6.74
N GLU A 47 -3.73 10.22 -6.12
CA GLU A 47 -3.49 10.11 -4.68
C GLU A 47 -4.73 10.50 -3.86
N SER A 48 -5.45 11.54 -4.27
CA SER A 48 -6.71 11.97 -3.63
C SER A 48 -7.79 10.90 -3.64
N THR A 49 -7.94 10.17 -4.75
CA THR A 49 -8.93 9.09 -4.89
C THR A 49 -8.54 7.91 -4.00
N PHE A 50 -7.26 7.58 -4.00
CA PHE A 50 -6.69 6.55 -3.13
C PHE A 50 -6.92 6.89 -1.66
N TRP A 51 -6.59 8.11 -1.23
CA TRP A 51 -6.80 8.54 0.16
C TRP A 51 -8.26 8.62 0.57
N ALA A 52 -9.15 9.05 -0.31
CA ALA A 52 -10.58 9.03 -0.06
C ALA A 52 -11.08 7.60 0.19
N ALA A 53 -10.62 6.63 -0.60
CA ALA A 53 -10.92 5.22 -0.44
C ALA A 53 -10.27 4.61 0.82
N MET A 54 -9.05 5.06 1.17
CA MET A 54 -8.30 4.58 2.33
C MET A 54 -8.79 5.15 3.66
N LYS A 55 -9.37 6.36 3.67
CA LYS A 55 -9.89 6.99 4.90
C LYS A 55 -10.91 6.12 5.64
N HIS A 56 -11.65 5.30 4.91
CA HIS A 56 -12.64 4.37 5.48
C HIS A 56 -12.06 2.99 5.80
N ARG A 57 -10.86 2.65 5.31
CA ARG A 57 -10.23 1.34 5.45
C ARG A 57 -9.03 1.33 6.41
N VAL A 58 -8.35 2.46 6.52
CA VAL A 58 -7.10 2.63 7.23
C VAL A 58 -7.23 3.79 8.21
N SER A 59 -6.96 3.52 9.48
CA SER A 59 -6.99 4.54 10.53
C SER A 59 -5.77 5.46 10.39
N ALA A 60 -6.01 6.77 10.26
CA ALA A 60 -4.95 7.77 10.07
C ALA A 60 -3.98 7.95 11.25
N ARG A 61 -4.30 7.40 12.43
CA ARG A 61 -3.51 7.55 13.66
C ARG A 61 -2.64 6.34 13.95
N HIS A 62 -3.15 5.14 13.71
CA HIS A 62 -2.45 3.87 13.88
C HIS A 62 -3.05 2.86 12.91
N ASN A 63 -2.40 2.75 11.76
CA ASN A 63 -2.84 1.91 10.68
C ASN A 63 -2.59 0.44 11.04
N GLY A 64 -1.56 0.18 11.85
CA GLY A 64 -1.05 -1.17 12.13
C GLY A 64 -0.68 -1.93 10.85
N LEU A 65 -0.55 -1.24 9.71
CA LEU A 65 -0.32 -1.89 8.44
C LEU A 65 1.16 -2.11 8.23
N ARG A 66 1.50 -3.31 7.78
CA ARG A 66 2.82 -3.63 7.27
C ARG A 66 2.78 -4.03 5.81
N MET A 67 3.88 -3.76 5.12
CA MET A 67 4.07 -4.11 3.71
C MET A 67 4.38 -5.61 3.63
N LYS A 68 3.78 -6.31 2.68
CA LYS A 68 4.11 -7.70 2.37
C LYS A 68 3.99 -7.97 0.87
N GLY A 69 4.47 -9.14 0.46
CA GLY A 69 4.25 -9.64 -0.89
C GLY A 69 5.14 -8.97 -1.95
N PRO A 70 4.89 -9.28 -3.23
CA PRO A 70 5.75 -8.87 -4.34
C PRO A 70 5.77 -7.35 -4.55
N ALA A 71 4.64 -6.67 -4.29
CA ALA A 71 4.58 -5.21 -4.36
C ALA A 71 5.49 -4.52 -3.34
N ALA A 72 5.66 -5.10 -2.14
CA ALA A 72 6.57 -4.56 -1.13
C ALA A 72 8.03 -4.71 -1.56
N ALA A 73 8.39 -5.83 -2.17
CA ALA A 73 9.72 -6.04 -2.73
C ALA A 73 10.00 -5.07 -3.88
N ASP A 74 9.03 -4.90 -4.80
CA ASP A 74 9.12 -3.94 -5.91
C ASP A 74 9.27 -2.51 -5.40
N TYR A 75 8.49 -2.10 -4.40
CA TYR A 75 8.60 -0.78 -3.79
C TYR A 75 9.97 -0.56 -3.15
N ILE A 76 10.54 -1.54 -2.46
CA ILE A 76 11.89 -1.43 -1.90
C ILE A 76 12.92 -1.28 -3.02
N LEU A 77 12.80 -2.05 -4.10
CA LEU A 77 13.66 -1.94 -5.29
C LEU A 77 13.54 -0.58 -5.99
N SER A 78 12.33 -0.05 -6.09
CA SER A 78 12.03 1.22 -6.75
C SER A 78 12.43 2.43 -5.90
N SER A 79 12.19 2.36 -4.58
CA SER A 79 12.48 3.44 -3.64
C SER A 79 13.96 3.51 -3.22
N TYR A 80 14.71 2.41 -3.38
CA TYR A 80 16.17 2.40 -3.26
C TYR A 80 16.80 2.16 -4.64
N PRO A 81 16.78 3.18 -5.54
CA PRO A 81 17.63 3.11 -6.71
C PRO A 81 19.07 3.01 -6.17
N ARG A 82 19.76 1.93 -6.53
CA ARG A 82 21.11 1.63 -6.04
C ARG A 82 21.96 2.89 -6.03
N LEU A 83 22.59 3.12 -4.87
CA LEU A 83 23.83 3.84 -4.73
C LEU A 83 24.80 3.29 -5.80
N VAL A 84 24.99 4.04 -6.89
CA VAL A 84 26.03 3.80 -7.91
C VAL A 84 27.01 4.94 -7.87
#